data_AF-A0A7C5TR37-F1
#
_entry.id   AF-A0A7C5TR37-F1
#
_cell.length_a   1.000
_cell.length_b   1.000
_cell.length_c   1.000
_cell.angle_alpha   90.00
_cell.angle_beta   90.00
_cell.angle_gamma   90.00
#
_symmetry.space_group_name_H-M   'P 1'
#
loop_
_entity.id
_entity.type
_entity.pdbx_description
1 polymer ?
#
loop_
_entity_poly.entity_id
_entity_poly.type
_entity_poly.pdbx_seq_one_letter_code
_entity_poly.pdbx_strand_id
1 'polypeptide(L)'
;MSAPDVVPIRRALISVSDKSGVADFARALAARGVEILSTGGTARLLAEAGVPVTEVSAYTGFPEIMDGRVKTLHPRVHGGILARRDRDDEALCEHGIRPIDLVAVNLYPFEATTAREGCTLEEAVEQIDVGGPAMIRAAAKNHAWVTVVVEPSDYARVLEALARAGGTGLVLRRELAARAFAHTARYDGAIAAWLGARLGGGDAPAPFPPWLTLQFEKAGDMRYGENPHQRAAFYREPGFAGASVATAAQLQGKPLSFNNVADADAALECVRQFERPACVIVK
;
A
#
# COMPACT_ATOMS: atom_id res chain seq x y z
N MET A 1 -15.67 -11.43 23.45
CA MET A 1 -14.54 -12.37 23.42
C MET A 1 -13.44 -11.76 22.56
N SER A 2 -12.17 -12.02 22.84
CA SER A 2 -11.06 -11.56 21.98
C SER A 2 -11.10 -12.30 20.65
N ALA A 3 -10.72 -11.64 19.56
CA ALA A 3 -10.65 -12.28 18.25
C ALA A 3 -9.75 -13.54 18.32
N PRO A 4 -10.09 -14.61 17.58
CA PRO A 4 -9.30 -15.83 17.57
C PRO A 4 -7.92 -15.57 16.97
N ASP A 5 -6.94 -16.34 17.45
CA ASP A 5 -5.54 -16.23 17.03
C ASP A 5 -5.41 -16.40 15.51
N VAL A 6 -6.20 -17.30 14.93
CA VAL A 6 -6.28 -17.57 13.49
C VAL A 6 -7.69 -17.28 12.97
N VAL A 7 -7.79 -16.49 11.89
CA VAL A 7 -9.06 -16.18 11.22
C VAL A 7 -9.05 -16.78 9.81
N PRO A 8 -9.97 -17.71 9.47
CA PRO A 8 -10.06 -18.26 8.13
C PRO A 8 -10.58 -17.19 7.15
N ILE A 9 -10.10 -17.26 5.90
CA ILE A 9 -10.59 -16.39 4.83
C ILE A 9 -11.67 -17.16 4.07
N ARG A 10 -12.91 -16.67 4.10
CA ARG A 10 -14.03 -17.24 3.33
C ARG A 10 -14.44 -16.35 2.17
N ARG A 11 -14.26 -15.04 2.31
CA ARG A 11 -14.53 -14.06 1.25
C ARG A 11 -13.42 -13.03 1.14
N ALA A 12 -12.95 -12.82 -0.08
CA ALA A 12 -11.94 -11.83 -0.43
C ALA A 12 -12.52 -10.76 -1.37
N LEU A 13 -12.28 -9.49 -1.07
CA LEU A 13 -12.53 -8.38 -1.98
C LEU A 13 -11.21 -7.92 -2.60
N ILE A 14 -11.10 -8.03 -3.92
CA ILE A 14 -9.89 -7.71 -4.67
C ILE A 14 -10.18 -6.57 -5.64
N SER A 15 -9.56 -5.41 -5.44
CA SER A 15 -9.69 -4.24 -6.32
C SER A 15 -8.33 -3.55 -6.45
N VAL A 16 -7.58 -3.91 -7.48
CA VAL A 16 -6.20 -3.43 -7.67
C VAL A 16 -6.07 -2.60 -8.95
N SER A 17 -5.24 -1.57 -8.94
CA SER A 17 -4.72 -0.90 -10.13
C SER A 17 -3.56 -1.69 -10.75
N ASP A 18 -2.52 -1.97 -9.95
CA ASP A 18 -1.40 -2.84 -10.35
C ASP A 18 -1.86 -4.30 -10.33
N LYS A 19 -1.80 -4.94 -11.51
CA LYS A 19 -2.29 -6.31 -11.75
C LYS A 19 -1.23 -7.37 -11.50
N SER A 20 -0.02 -6.98 -11.09
CA SER A 20 1.10 -7.90 -10.85
C SER A 20 0.71 -9.03 -9.89
N GLY A 21 0.78 -10.28 -10.35
CA GLY A 21 0.52 -11.48 -9.55
C GLY A 21 -0.93 -11.67 -9.06
N VAL A 22 -1.87 -10.77 -9.37
CA VAL A 22 -3.22 -10.80 -8.78
C VAL A 22 -4.03 -12.02 -9.22
N ALA A 23 -3.87 -12.46 -10.48
CA ALA A 23 -4.58 -13.61 -11.01
C ALA A 23 -4.15 -14.91 -10.31
N ASP A 24 -2.85 -15.09 -10.06
CA ASP A 24 -2.32 -16.27 -9.35
C ASP A 24 -2.73 -16.26 -7.88
N PHE A 25 -2.69 -15.08 -7.25
CA PHE A 25 -3.18 -14.91 -5.89
C PHE A 25 -4.66 -15.27 -5.76
N ALA A 26 -5.52 -14.72 -6.63
CA ALA A 26 -6.95 -14.99 -6.63
C ALA A 26 -7.27 -16.46 -6.95
N ARG A 27 -6.53 -17.09 -7.89
CA ARG A 27 -6.69 -18.51 -8.20
C ARG A 27 -6.34 -19.39 -7.00
N ALA A 28 -5.27 -19.06 -6.28
CA ALA A 28 -4.88 -19.79 -5.07
C ALA A 28 -5.91 -19.66 -3.94
N LEU A 29 -6.56 -18.50 -3.81
CA LEU A 29 -7.68 -18.29 -2.89
C LEU A 29 -8.91 -19.10 -3.32
N ALA A 30 -9.32 -19.01 -4.59
CA ALA A 30 -10.48 -19.72 -5.11
C ALA A 30 -10.32 -21.25 -5.00
N ALA A 31 -9.12 -21.78 -5.23
CA ALA A 31 -8.81 -23.21 -5.05
C ALA A 31 -8.98 -23.70 -3.59
N ARG A 32 -9.04 -22.78 -2.62
CA ARG A 32 -9.32 -23.05 -1.20
C ARG A 32 -10.78 -22.78 -0.82
N GLY A 33 -11.65 -22.56 -1.80
CA GLY A 33 -13.08 -22.27 -1.58
C GLY A 33 -13.37 -20.85 -1.13
N VAL A 34 -12.42 -19.92 -1.30
CA VAL A 34 -12.66 -18.50 -1.00
C VAL A 34 -13.53 -17.88 -2.08
N GLU A 35 -14.62 -17.24 -1.69
CA GLU A 35 -15.46 -16.43 -2.58
C GLU A 35 -14.73 -15.13 -2.95
N ILE A 36 -14.55 -14.87 -4.25
CA ILE A 36 -13.87 -13.66 -4.73
C ILE A 36 -14.90 -12.62 -5.17
N LEU A 37 -14.87 -11.46 -4.52
CA LEU A 37 -15.52 -10.23 -4.96
C LEU A 37 -14.49 -9.34 -5.67
N SER A 38 -14.88 -8.70 -6.77
CA SER A 38 -13.98 -7.77 -7.47
C SER A 38 -14.73 -6.68 -8.24
N THR A 39 -14.02 -5.65 -8.67
CA THR A 39 -14.59 -4.48 -9.37
C THR A 39 -14.09 -4.38 -10.81
N GLY A 40 -14.98 -4.05 -11.75
CA GLY A 40 -14.66 -3.58 -13.10
C GLY A 40 -13.51 -4.34 -13.78
N GLY A 41 -12.44 -3.62 -14.11
CA GLY A 41 -11.28 -4.20 -14.82
C GLY A 41 -10.55 -5.31 -14.06
N THR A 42 -10.58 -5.33 -12.72
CA THR A 42 -10.00 -6.45 -11.94
C THR A 42 -10.89 -7.68 -12.07
N ALA A 43 -12.21 -7.54 -11.99
CA ALA A 43 -13.13 -8.66 -12.16
C ALA A 43 -12.98 -9.30 -13.54
N ARG A 44 -12.90 -8.47 -14.60
CA ARG A 44 -12.67 -8.92 -15.97
C ARG A 44 -11.37 -9.72 -16.10
N LEU A 45 -10.25 -9.20 -15.59
CA LEU A 45 -8.96 -9.89 -15.62
C LEU A 45 -9.02 -11.25 -14.92
N LEU A 46 -9.68 -11.32 -13.76
CA LEU A 46 -9.82 -12.56 -13.01
C LEU A 46 -10.70 -13.58 -13.75
N ALA A 47 -11.80 -13.14 -14.35
CA ALA A 47 -12.67 -13.98 -15.16
C ALA A 47 -11.95 -14.53 -16.40
N GLU A 48 -11.20 -13.70 -17.12
CA GLU A 48 -10.36 -14.11 -18.26
C GLU A 48 -9.28 -15.14 -17.84
N ALA A 49 -8.79 -15.05 -16.61
CA ALA A 49 -7.84 -16.00 -16.02
C ALA A 49 -8.49 -17.29 -15.46
N GLY A 50 -9.80 -17.47 -15.66
CA GLY A 50 -10.58 -18.63 -15.23
C GLY A 50 -10.89 -18.66 -13.73
N VAL A 51 -10.74 -17.55 -13.02
CA VAL A 51 -11.05 -17.46 -11.58
C VAL A 51 -12.53 -17.14 -11.39
N PRO A 52 -13.30 -17.96 -10.64
CA PRO A 52 -14.68 -17.63 -10.28
C PRO A 52 -14.71 -16.32 -9.49
N VAL A 53 -15.39 -15.30 -10.04
CA VAL A 53 -15.43 -13.96 -9.47
C VAL A 53 -16.86 -13.41 -9.54
N THR A 54 -17.29 -12.77 -8.47
CA THR A 54 -18.55 -12.02 -8.41
C THR A 54 -18.23 -10.54 -8.46
N GLU A 55 -18.85 -9.82 -9.38
CA GLU A 55 -18.71 -8.37 -9.42
C GLU A 55 -19.34 -7.71 -8.19
N VAL A 56 -18.70 -6.65 -7.69
CA VAL A 56 -19.22 -5.87 -6.55
C VAL A 56 -20.61 -5.32 -6.85
N SER A 57 -20.88 -4.90 -8.09
CA SER A 57 -22.21 -4.43 -8.52
C SER A 57 -23.31 -5.48 -8.34
N ALA A 58 -23.01 -6.74 -8.69
CA ALA A 58 -23.91 -7.87 -8.47
C ALA A 58 -24.08 -8.19 -6.97
N TYR A 59 -23.00 -8.08 -6.18
CA TYR A 59 -23.04 -8.29 -4.73
C TYR A 59 -23.83 -7.21 -3.99
N THR A 60 -23.67 -5.93 -4.37
CA THR A 60 -24.36 -4.80 -3.75
C THR A 60 -25.79 -4.66 -4.25
N GLY A 61 -26.07 -5.09 -5.49
CA GLY A 61 -27.30 -4.77 -6.21
C GLY A 61 -27.35 -3.32 -6.70
N PHE A 62 -26.22 -2.62 -6.70
CA PHE A 62 -26.11 -1.22 -7.11
C PHE A 62 -25.10 -1.09 -8.26
N PRO A 63 -25.47 -0.46 -9.39
CA PRO A 63 -24.58 -0.31 -10.53
C PRO A 63 -23.43 0.67 -10.22
N GLU A 64 -22.37 0.58 -11.01
CA GLU A 64 -21.32 1.58 -11.03
C GLU A 64 -21.87 2.89 -11.64
N ILE A 65 -21.68 4.02 -10.95
CA ILE A 65 -22.17 5.34 -11.39
C ILE A 65 -21.04 6.38 -11.35
N MET A 66 -21.25 7.53 -12.02
CA MET A 66 -20.29 8.64 -12.09
C MET A 66 -18.91 8.20 -12.61
N ASP A 67 -18.92 7.48 -13.74
CA ASP A 67 -17.71 6.96 -14.40
C ASP A 67 -16.78 6.16 -13.48
N GLY A 68 -17.38 5.43 -12.53
CA GLY A 68 -16.66 4.56 -11.60
C GLY A 68 -16.15 5.20 -10.32
N ARG A 69 -16.47 6.49 -10.09
CA ARG A 69 -16.19 7.19 -8.83
C ARG A 69 -16.94 6.57 -7.65
N VAL A 70 -18.14 6.01 -7.88
CA VAL A 70 -18.94 5.38 -6.82
C VAL A 70 -19.27 3.94 -7.22
N LYS A 71 -18.41 3.01 -6.75
CA LYS A 71 -18.56 1.56 -6.97
C LYS A 71 -18.54 0.73 -5.68
N THR A 72 -17.69 1.09 -4.72
CA THR A 72 -17.46 0.31 -3.48
C THR A 72 -17.90 1.02 -2.20
N LEU A 73 -18.28 2.31 -2.29
CA LEU A 73 -18.78 3.12 -1.18
C LEU A 73 -20.22 2.72 -0.81
N HIS A 74 -20.40 1.47 -0.39
CA HIS A 74 -21.70 0.86 -0.14
C HIS A 74 -21.73 0.15 1.23
N PRO A 75 -22.84 0.24 1.99
CA PRO A 75 -22.94 -0.41 3.31
C PRO A 75 -22.73 -1.93 3.28
N ARG A 76 -23.14 -2.63 2.21
CA ARG A 76 -22.86 -4.08 2.07
C ARG A 76 -21.37 -4.42 1.96
N VAL A 77 -20.55 -3.50 1.44
CA VAL A 77 -19.10 -3.67 1.35
C VAL A 77 -18.47 -3.28 2.69
N HIS A 78 -18.68 -2.04 3.13
CA HIS A 78 -18.05 -1.54 4.35
C HIS A 78 -18.57 -2.21 5.62
N GLY A 79 -19.85 -2.61 5.68
CA GLY A 79 -20.41 -3.40 6.76
C GLY A 79 -19.79 -4.80 6.83
N GLY A 80 -19.57 -5.45 5.68
CA GLY A 80 -18.89 -6.75 5.61
C GLY A 80 -17.44 -6.69 6.12
N ILE A 81 -16.75 -5.57 5.86
CA ILE A 81 -15.37 -5.29 6.30
C ILE A 81 -15.31 -4.86 7.77
N LEU A 82 -16.18 -3.95 8.22
CA LEU A 82 -16.07 -3.28 9.52
C LEU A 82 -16.78 -3.99 10.66
N ALA A 83 -17.70 -4.90 10.37
CA ALA A 83 -18.43 -5.62 11.41
C ALA A 83 -17.47 -6.33 12.36
N ARG A 84 -17.68 -6.10 13.66
CA ARG A 84 -17.00 -6.86 14.72
C ARG A 84 -17.74 -8.18 14.81
N ARG A 85 -17.05 -9.26 14.40
CA ARG A 85 -17.58 -10.62 14.55
C ARG A 85 -17.93 -10.87 16.02
N ASP A 86 -18.98 -11.65 16.26
CA ASP A 86 -19.56 -11.96 17.58
C ASP A 86 -20.29 -10.79 18.27
N ARG A 87 -20.30 -9.59 17.69
CA ARG A 87 -21.00 -8.41 18.25
C ARG A 87 -22.01 -7.79 17.30
N ASP A 88 -21.66 -7.74 16.02
CA ASP A 88 -22.48 -7.09 15.00
C ASP A 88 -23.17 -8.13 14.08
N ASP A 89 -23.19 -9.42 14.46
CA ASP A 89 -23.72 -10.52 13.63
C ASP A 89 -25.23 -10.42 13.41
N GLU A 90 -26.00 -9.95 14.39
CA GLU A 90 -27.43 -9.70 14.25
C GLU A 90 -27.70 -8.65 13.16
N ALA A 91 -26.97 -7.53 13.19
CA ALA A 91 -27.08 -6.45 12.20
C ALA A 91 -26.63 -6.91 10.81
N LEU A 92 -25.59 -7.76 10.73
CA LEU A 92 -25.19 -8.39 9.46
C LEU A 92 -26.32 -9.26 8.90
N CYS A 93 -26.94 -10.09 9.73
CA CYS A 93 -28.03 -10.98 9.33
C CYS A 93 -29.28 -10.19 8.89
N GLU A 94 -29.71 -9.21 9.69
CA GLU A 94 -30.88 -8.37 9.42
C GLU A 94 -30.79 -7.68 8.05
N HIS A 95 -29.60 -7.21 7.68
CA HIS A 95 -29.38 -6.52 6.41
C HIS A 95 -28.84 -7.41 5.28
N GLY A 96 -28.74 -8.73 5.50
CA GLY A 96 -28.21 -9.68 4.53
C GLY A 96 -26.76 -9.39 4.10
N ILE A 97 -25.96 -8.82 4.99
CA ILE A 97 -24.56 -8.48 4.75
C ILE A 97 -23.69 -9.65 5.16
N ARG A 98 -22.84 -10.13 4.26
CA ARG A 98 -21.92 -11.21 4.57
C ARG A 98 -20.52 -10.67 4.92
N PRO A 99 -19.83 -11.27 5.90
CA PRO A 99 -18.42 -11.02 6.22
C PRO A 99 -17.47 -10.91 5.02
N ILE A 100 -16.57 -9.92 5.02
CA ILE A 100 -15.37 -9.90 4.15
C ILE A 100 -14.15 -10.09 5.04
N ASP A 101 -13.33 -11.10 4.74
CA ASP A 101 -12.22 -11.54 5.60
C ASP A 101 -10.85 -11.12 5.05
N LEU A 102 -10.80 -10.85 3.74
CA LEU A 102 -9.62 -10.31 3.08
C LEU A 102 -9.99 -9.15 2.15
N VAL A 103 -9.19 -8.09 2.18
CA VAL A 103 -9.28 -6.94 1.27
C VAL A 103 -7.91 -6.73 0.63
N ALA A 104 -7.78 -7.02 -0.66
CA ALA A 104 -6.59 -6.76 -1.45
C ALA A 104 -6.83 -5.56 -2.38
N VAL A 105 -6.24 -4.42 -2.05
CA VAL A 105 -6.46 -3.15 -2.76
C VAL A 105 -5.16 -2.40 -2.87
N ASN A 106 -4.75 -2.06 -4.08
CA ASN A 106 -3.71 -1.08 -4.34
C ASN A 106 -4.29 0.10 -5.13
N LEU A 107 -3.77 1.28 -4.86
CA LEU A 107 -4.37 2.55 -5.28
C LEU A 107 -4.00 2.91 -6.72
N TYR A 108 -4.74 3.86 -7.28
CA TYR A 108 -4.38 4.46 -8.56
C TYR A 108 -3.00 5.13 -8.47
N PRO A 109 -2.19 5.08 -9.55
CA PRO A 109 -0.79 5.50 -9.51
C PRO A 109 -0.68 7.04 -9.59
N PHE A 110 -1.19 7.73 -8.57
CA PHE A 110 -1.22 9.20 -8.49
C PHE A 110 0.18 9.80 -8.61
N GLU A 111 1.14 9.31 -7.83
CA GLU A 111 2.55 9.75 -7.88
C GLU A 111 3.15 9.55 -9.29
N ALA A 112 2.92 8.39 -9.92
CA ALA A 112 3.45 8.14 -11.26
C ALA A 112 2.78 9.01 -12.33
N THR A 113 1.48 9.28 -12.21
CA THR A 113 0.73 10.12 -13.17
C THR A 113 1.19 11.56 -13.09
N THR A 114 1.33 12.07 -11.86
CA THR A 114 1.69 13.46 -11.57
C THR A 114 3.16 13.78 -11.80
N ALA A 115 4.02 12.75 -11.83
CA ALA A 115 5.42 12.89 -12.24
C ALA A 115 5.60 13.04 -13.77
N ARG A 116 4.57 12.75 -14.58
CA ARG A 116 4.64 12.94 -16.04
C ARG A 116 4.69 14.43 -16.37
N GLU A 117 5.57 14.78 -17.31
CA GLU A 117 5.62 16.13 -17.87
C GLU A 117 4.27 16.50 -18.50
N GLY A 118 3.76 17.70 -18.19
CA GLY A 118 2.50 18.19 -18.74
C GLY A 118 1.22 17.63 -18.10
N CYS A 119 1.31 16.88 -16.98
CA CYS A 119 0.12 16.40 -16.28
C CYS A 119 -0.78 17.56 -15.84
N THR A 120 -2.06 17.55 -16.26
CA THR A 120 -3.01 18.61 -15.94
C THR A 120 -3.65 18.42 -14.55
N LEU A 121 -4.31 19.47 -14.05
CA LEU A 121 -5.08 19.39 -12.81
C LEU A 121 -6.23 18.38 -12.91
N GLU A 122 -6.94 18.39 -14.03
CA GLU A 122 -8.05 17.48 -14.29
C GLU A 122 -7.56 16.03 -14.30
N GLU A 123 -6.46 15.73 -15.01
CA GLU A 123 -5.87 14.40 -15.02
C GLU A 123 -5.45 13.93 -13.61
N ALA A 124 -4.81 14.81 -12.83
CA ALA A 124 -4.40 14.49 -11.47
C ALA A 124 -5.60 14.23 -10.55
N VAL A 125 -6.65 15.06 -10.66
CA VAL A 125 -7.88 14.92 -9.85
C VAL A 125 -8.62 13.62 -10.15
N GLU A 126 -8.67 13.17 -11.42
CA GLU A 126 -9.26 11.87 -11.77
C GLU A 126 -8.47 10.68 -11.22
N GLN A 127 -7.17 10.86 -10.90
CA GLN A 127 -6.36 9.82 -10.27
C GLN A 127 -6.47 9.77 -8.74
N ILE A 128 -7.28 10.64 -8.13
CA ILE A 128 -7.55 10.61 -6.69
C ILE A 128 -8.60 9.54 -6.40
N ASP A 129 -8.15 8.43 -5.83
CA ASP A 129 -8.99 7.31 -5.43
C ASP A 129 -9.68 7.60 -4.10
N VAL A 130 -11.00 7.45 -4.07
CA VAL A 130 -11.83 7.60 -2.86
C VAL A 130 -12.17 6.22 -2.26
N GLY A 131 -12.57 5.29 -3.12
CA GLY A 131 -13.04 3.97 -2.69
C GLY A 131 -11.90 3.10 -2.17
N GLY A 132 -10.74 3.13 -2.81
CA GLY A 132 -9.55 2.39 -2.42
C GLY A 132 -9.10 2.70 -1.00
N PRO A 133 -8.78 3.96 -0.66
CA PRO A 133 -8.37 4.33 0.70
C PRO A 133 -9.46 4.04 1.74
N ALA A 134 -10.74 4.22 1.39
CA ALA A 134 -11.84 3.89 2.29
C ALA A 134 -11.86 2.38 2.64
N MET A 135 -11.71 1.50 1.66
CA MET A 135 -11.65 0.05 1.88
C MET A 135 -10.40 -0.37 2.65
N ILE A 136 -9.23 0.16 2.29
CA ILE A 136 -7.95 -0.12 2.96
C ILE A 136 -8.03 0.26 4.44
N ARG A 137 -8.48 1.49 4.75
CA ARG A 137 -8.59 1.98 6.13
C ARG A 137 -9.63 1.21 6.92
N ALA A 138 -10.75 0.82 6.30
CA ALA A 138 -11.77 0.00 6.94
C ALA A 138 -11.22 -1.38 7.33
N ALA A 139 -10.51 -2.05 6.41
CA ALA A 139 -9.91 -3.36 6.66
C ALA A 139 -8.79 -3.28 7.71
N ALA A 140 -7.89 -2.29 7.61
CA ALA A 140 -6.82 -2.07 8.57
C ALA A 140 -7.36 -1.73 9.98
N LYS A 141 -8.42 -0.93 10.07
CA LYS A 141 -9.12 -0.67 11.34
C LYS A 141 -9.64 -1.95 11.96
N ASN A 142 -10.21 -2.86 11.16
CA ASN A 142 -10.76 -4.13 11.62
C ASN A 142 -9.79 -5.31 11.50
N HIS A 143 -8.47 -5.07 11.64
CA HIS A 143 -7.44 -6.11 11.54
C HIS A 143 -7.54 -7.22 12.59
N ALA A 144 -8.39 -7.05 13.61
CA ALA A 144 -8.76 -8.15 14.50
C ALA A 144 -9.37 -9.32 13.72
N TRP A 145 -10.07 -9.06 12.61
CA TRP A 145 -10.80 -10.04 11.80
C TRP A 145 -10.45 -10.01 10.31
N VAL A 146 -10.02 -8.87 9.77
CA VAL A 146 -9.80 -8.70 8.33
C VAL A 146 -8.32 -8.64 8.00
N THR A 147 -7.92 -9.36 6.96
CA THR A 147 -6.58 -9.27 6.38
C THR A 147 -6.58 -8.23 5.27
N VAL A 148 -5.83 -7.15 5.43
CA VAL A 148 -5.65 -6.14 4.37
C VAL A 148 -4.35 -6.41 3.61
N VAL A 149 -4.34 -6.26 2.29
CA VAL A 149 -3.13 -6.37 1.47
C VAL A 149 -3.10 -5.19 0.51
N VAL A 150 -2.04 -4.38 0.57
CA VAL A 150 -1.88 -3.18 -0.26
C VAL A 150 -0.78 -3.30 -1.31
N GLU A 151 0.04 -4.34 -1.25
CA GLU A 151 1.13 -4.58 -2.19
C GLU A 151 1.17 -6.05 -2.66
N PRO A 152 1.51 -6.30 -3.94
CA PRO A 152 1.68 -7.67 -4.44
C PRO A 152 2.73 -8.50 -3.72
N SER A 153 3.75 -7.84 -3.16
CA SER A 153 4.84 -8.46 -2.40
C SER A 153 4.35 -9.27 -1.18
N ASP A 154 3.18 -8.93 -0.64
CA ASP A 154 2.59 -9.58 0.52
C ASP A 154 1.66 -10.77 0.16
N TYR A 155 1.37 -11.02 -1.12
CA TYR A 155 0.50 -12.13 -1.55
C TYR A 155 1.03 -13.49 -1.09
N ALA A 156 2.32 -13.76 -1.31
CA ALA A 156 2.93 -15.04 -0.94
C ALA A 156 2.80 -15.32 0.56
N ARG A 157 3.08 -14.32 1.40
CA ARG A 157 3.02 -14.45 2.87
C ARG A 157 1.59 -14.72 3.38
N VAL A 158 0.57 -14.16 2.72
CA VAL A 158 -0.84 -14.47 3.03
C VAL A 158 -1.19 -15.91 2.63
N LEU A 159 -0.78 -16.34 1.42
CA LEU A 159 -1.02 -17.71 0.96
C LEU A 159 -0.31 -18.75 1.83
N GLU A 160 0.91 -18.45 2.29
CA GLU A 160 1.65 -19.29 3.23
C GLU A 160 0.93 -19.42 4.58
N ALA A 161 0.42 -18.32 5.13
CA ALA A 161 -0.36 -18.36 6.36
C ALA A 161 -1.61 -19.26 6.21
N LEU A 162 -2.34 -19.11 5.10
CA LEU A 162 -3.49 -19.97 4.78
C LEU A 162 -3.09 -21.45 4.65
N ALA A 163 -1.97 -21.74 4.00
CA ALA A 163 -1.50 -23.12 3.82
C ALA A 163 -1.09 -23.78 5.15
N ARG A 164 -0.51 -23.01 6.08
CA ARG A 164 -0.01 -23.54 7.36
C ARG A 164 -1.08 -23.67 8.43
N ALA A 165 -1.99 -22.69 8.51
CA ALA A 165 -2.90 -22.57 9.65
C ALA A 165 -4.40 -22.55 9.25
N GLY A 166 -4.72 -22.60 7.96
CA GLY A 166 -6.10 -22.47 7.48
C GLY A 166 -6.68 -21.06 7.58
N GLY A 167 -5.86 -20.07 7.93
CA GLY A 167 -6.25 -18.68 8.15
C GLY A 167 -5.05 -17.77 8.39
N THR A 168 -5.29 -16.48 8.61
CA THR A 168 -4.22 -15.54 8.98
C THR A 168 -4.11 -15.43 10.50
N GLY A 169 -2.89 -15.24 11.00
CA GLY A 169 -2.64 -14.96 12.42
C GLY A 169 -2.81 -13.49 12.77
N LEU A 170 -3.09 -13.16 14.04
CA LEU A 170 -3.21 -11.77 14.50
C LEU A 170 -1.95 -10.93 14.24
N VAL A 171 -0.75 -11.51 14.41
CA VAL A 171 0.52 -10.84 14.15
C VAL A 171 0.62 -10.38 12.69
N LEU A 172 0.35 -11.28 11.76
CA LEU A 172 0.31 -10.99 10.32
C LEU A 172 -0.70 -9.87 10.01
N ARG A 173 -1.93 -9.96 10.54
CA ARG A 173 -2.96 -8.95 10.30
C ARG A 173 -2.57 -7.57 10.84
N ARG A 174 -1.93 -7.50 12.02
CA ARG A 174 -1.42 -6.24 12.60
C ARG A 174 -0.31 -5.62 11.76
N GLU A 175 0.65 -6.42 11.33
CA GLU A 175 1.74 -5.96 10.47
C GLU A 175 1.21 -5.41 9.15
N LEU A 176 0.29 -6.13 8.51
CA LEU A 176 -0.36 -5.68 7.27
C LEU A 176 -1.23 -4.44 7.48
N ALA A 177 -1.92 -4.30 8.62
CA ALA A 177 -2.69 -3.11 8.95
C ALA A 177 -1.81 -1.87 9.14
N ALA A 178 -0.65 -2.03 9.79
CA ALA A 178 0.33 -0.94 9.93
C ALA A 178 0.85 -0.50 8.55
N ARG A 179 1.18 -1.46 7.67
CA ARG A 179 1.57 -1.17 6.28
C ARG A 179 0.46 -0.47 5.49
N ALA A 180 -0.79 -0.92 5.64
CA ALA A 180 -1.95 -0.33 4.99
C ALA A 180 -2.15 1.15 5.38
N PHE A 181 -2.04 1.48 6.68
CA PHE A 181 -2.11 2.87 7.10
C PHE A 181 -0.92 3.71 6.63
N ALA A 182 0.29 3.14 6.62
CA ALA A 182 1.46 3.81 6.05
C ALA A 182 1.26 4.10 4.55
N HIS A 183 0.74 3.15 3.79
CA HIS A 183 0.42 3.29 2.36
C HIS A 183 -0.58 4.43 2.12
N THR A 184 -1.68 4.49 2.88
CA THR A 184 -2.65 5.60 2.75
C THR A 184 -2.09 6.94 3.20
N ALA A 185 -1.24 6.96 4.22
CA ALA A 185 -0.59 8.20 4.67
C ALA A 185 0.35 8.78 3.60
N ARG A 186 1.07 7.91 2.88
CA ARG A 186 1.88 8.30 1.72
C ARG A 186 1.04 8.92 0.62
N TYR A 187 -0.04 8.20 0.28
CA TYR A 187 -0.93 8.58 -0.80
C TYR A 187 -1.57 9.95 -0.57
N ASP A 188 -2.14 10.16 0.62
CA ASP A 188 -2.71 11.46 1.02
C ASP A 188 -1.63 12.56 1.08
N GLY A 189 -0.42 12.22 1.52
CA GLY A 189 0.72 13.12 1.54
C GLY A 189 1.14 13.60 0.15
N ALA A 190 1.19 12.69 -0.83
CA ALA A 190 1.48 12.99 -2.22
C ALA A 190 0.41 13.92 -2.84
N ILE A 191 -0.87 13.64 -2.57
CA ILE A 191 -1.99 14.49 -3.01
C ILE A 191 -1.87 15.89 -2.41
N ALA A 192 -1.66 15.98 -1.10
CA ALA A 192 -1.55 17.26 -0.40
C ALA A 192 -0.36 18.09 -0.90
N ALA A 193 0.80 17.47 -1.13
CA ALA A 193 1.97 18.13 -1.68
C ALA A 193 1.72 18.66 -3.11
N TRP A 194 1.14 17.82 -3.97
CA TRP A 194 0.91 18.16 -5.37
C TRP A 194 -0.13 19.30 -5.56
N LEU A 195 -1.24 19.23 -4.81
CA LEU A 195 -2.27 20.29 -4.80
C LEU A 195 -1.76 21.56 -4.11
N GLY A 196 -1.07 21.42 -2.99
CA GLY A 196 -0.53 22.53 -2.20
C GLY A 196 0.43 23.40 -3.00
N ALA A 197 1.28 22.78 -3.83
CA ALA A 197 2.19 23.49 -4.71
C ALA A 197 1.47 24.39 -5.74
N ARG A 198 0.18 24.19 -6.00
CA ARG A 198 -0.60 24.91 -7.04
C ARG A 198 -1.58 25.93 -6.48
N LEU A 199 -1.61 26.16 -5.17
CA LEU A 199 -2.51 27.14 -4.54
C LEU A 199 -2.23 28.60 -4.94
N GLY A 200 -1.03 28.90 -5.45
CA GLY A 200 -0.61 30.26 -5.80
C GLY A 200 -1.22 30.83 -7.10
N GLY A 201 -2.00 30.04 -7.86
CA GLY A 201 -2.70 30.51 -9.06
C GLY A 201 -1.83 30.81 -10.28
N GLY A 202 -0.52 30.57 -10.23
CA GLY A 202 0.38 30.62 -11.38
C GLY A 202 0.48 29.27 -12.09
N ASP A 203 0.96 29.27 -13.35
CA ASP A 203 1.14 28.06 -14.17
C ASP A 203 2.20 27.09 -13.60
N ALA A 204 3.12 27.60 -12.77
CA ALA A 204 4.20 26.83 -12.18
C ALA A 204 3.94 26.46 -10.72
N PRO A 205 4.23 25.21 -10.29
CA PRO A 205 4.15 24.83 -8.88
C PRO A 205 5.14 25.63 -8.02
N ALA A 206 4.70 26.01 -6.81
CA ALA A 206 5.55 26.67 -5.83
C ALA A 206 6.75 25.78 -5.46
N PRO A 207 7.95 26.35 -5.29
CA PRO A 207 9.16 25.58 -5.01
C PRO A 207 9.13 24.89 -3.64
N PHE A 208 8.36 25.44 -2.69
CA PHE A 208 8.17 24.86 -1.37
C PHE A 208 6.67 24.69 -1.11
N PRO A 209 6.20 23.46 -0.83
CA PRO A 209 4.79 23.23 -0.59
C PRO A 209 4.39 23.77 0.79
N PRO A 210 3.13 24.22 0.94
CA PRO A 210 2.58 24.62 2.24
C PRO A 210 2.56 23.46 3.26
N TRP A 211 2.51 22.22 2.78
CA TRP A 211 2.62 21.01 3.59
C TRP A 211 3.71 20.10 3.03
N LEU A 212 4.76 19.88 3.82
CA LEU A 212 5.80 18.91 3.51
C LEU A 212 5.47 17.59 4.23
N THR A 213 5.20 16.54 3.45
CA THR A 213 5.02 15.18 3.98
C THR A 213 6.15 14.31 3.47
N LEU A 214 6.88 13.68 4.38
CA LEU A 214 8.00 12.80 4.05
C LEU A 214 7.73 11.43 4.66
N GLN A 215 7.91 10.39 3.85
CA GLN A 215 7.81 9.02 4.31
C GLN A 215 9.03 8.24 3.85
N PHE A 216 9.62 7.50 4.78
CA PHE A 216 10.78 6.67 4.50
C PHE A 216 10.58 5.25 5.03
N GLU A 217 11.16 4.29 4.32
CA GLU A 217 11.19 2.89 4.70
C GLU A 217 12.47 2.56 5.44
N LYS A 218 12.35 1.86 6.58
CA LYS A 218 13.52 1.44 7.35
C LYS A 218 14.28 0.36 6.57
N ALA A 219 15.51 0.63 6.20
CA ALA A 219 16.41 -0.33 5.59
C ALA A 219 17.12 -1.21 6.65
N GLY A 220 17.35 -0.68 7.85
CA GLY A 220 17.93 -1.45 8.95
C GLY A 220 18.30 -0.60 10.17
N ASP A 221 18.53 -1.26 11.30
CA ASP A 221 19.15 -0.63 12.47
C ASP A 221 20.65 -0.42 12.21
N MET A 222 21.18 0.72 12.68
CA MET A 222 22.61 0.98 12.65
C MET A 222 23.24 0.52 13.96
N ARG A 223 24.55 0.26 13.93
CA ARG A 223 25.30 -0.22 15.10
C ARG A 223 25.22 0.75 16.29
N TYR A 224 25.25 2.05 16.00
CA TYR A 224 25.06 3.19 16.89
C TYR A 224 24.88 4.44 16.00
N GLY A 225 24.56 5.58 16.61
CA GLY A 225 24.50 6.89 15.93
C GLY A 225 25.89 7.44 15.64
N GLU A 226 26.04 8.76 15.74
CA GLU A 226 27.35 9.40 15.55
C GLU A 226 28.36 8.95 16.63
N ASN A 227 27.85 8.69 17.84
CA ASN A 227 28.61 8.22 19.00
C ASN A 227 28.04 6.90 19.55
N PRO A 228 28.85 6.04 20.22
CA PRO A 228 28.42 4.71 20.68
C PRO A 228 27.20 4.65 21.61
N HIS A 229 26.92 5.73 22.34
CA HIS A 229 25.78 5.81 23.27
C HIS A 229 24.46 6.19 22.59
N GLN A 230 24.49 6.56 21.30
CA GLN A 230 23.32 6.96 20.52
C GLN A 230 22.80 5.76 19.71
N ARG A 231 21.47 5.64 19.59
CA ARG A 231 20.83 4.69 18.68
C ARG A 231 20.59 5.35 17.32
N ALA A 232 20.66 4.58 16.24
CA ALA A 232 20.34 5.06 14.90
C ALA A 232 19.75 3.96 14.03
N ALA A 233 19.08 4.36 12.96
CA ALA A 233 18.53 3.49 11.93
C ALA A 233 18.68 4.17 10.57
N PHE A 234 18.86 3.36 9.53
CA PHE A 234 18.96 3.82 8.15
C PHE A 234 17.61 3.69 7.47
N TYR A 235 17.21 4.75 6.79
CA TYR A 235 15.93 4.88 6.12
C TYR A 235 16.15 5.25 4.64
N ARG A 236 15.25 4.80 3.78
CA ARG A 236 15.30 5.02 2.34
C ARG A 236 14.00 5.63 1.85
N GLU A 237 14.11 6.53 0.89
CA GLU A 237 12.94 7.04 0.20
C GLU A 237 12.37 5.95 -0.73
N PRO A 238 11.09 5.60 -0.60
CA PRO A 238 10.48 4.57 -1.43
C PRO A 238 10.48 4.94 -2.92
N GLY A 239 10.98 4.04 -3.77
CA GLY A 239 10.96 4.23 -5.23
C GLY A 239 12.06 5.14 -5.79
N PHE A 240 12.95 5.67 -4.95
CA PHE A 240 14.13 6.41 -5.44
C PHE A 240 15.09 5.47 -6.17
N ALA A 241 15.41 5.80 -7.43
CA ALA A 241 16.23 4.97 -8.33
C ALA A 241 17.56 5.63 -8.75
N GLY A 242 17.93 6.77 -8.15
CA GLY A 242 19.16 7.47 -8.47
C GLY A 242 20.41 6.87 -7.81
N ALA A 243 21.59 7.29 -8.26
CA ALA A 243 22.85 6.99 -7.58
C ALA A 243 22.88 7.74 -6.23
N SER A 244 22.84 6.99 -5.12
CA SER A 244 22.99 7.52 -3.77
C SER A 244 23.50 6.43 -2.82
N VAL A 245 23.93 6.82 -1.62
CA VAL A 245 24.27 5.84 -0.57
C VAL A 245 23.05 5.00 -0.18
N ALA A 246 21.83 5.56 -0.28
CA ALA A 246 20.59 4.87 0.00
C ALA A 246 20.31 3.71 -0.97
N THR A 247 20.74 3.80 -2.23
CA THR A 247 20.57 2.76 -3.25
C THR A 247 21.81 1.89 -3.44
N ALA A 248 22.90 2.17 -2.73
CA ALA A 248 24.15 1.45 -2.86
C ALA A 248 24.05 -0.02 -2.38
N ALA A 249 24.68 -0.92 -3.13
CA ALA A 249 24.88 -2.31 -2.74
C ALA A 249 26.23 -2.46 -2.05
N GLN A 250 26.23 -2.91 -0.79
CA GLN A 250 27.46 -3.24 -0.09
C GLN A 250 27.97 -4.61 -0.55
N LEU A 251 29.08 -4.61 -1.32
CA LEU A 251 29.67 -5.85 -1.86
C LEU A 251 30.53 -6.62 -0.85
N GLN A 252 31.14 -5.90 0.11
CA GLN A 252 32.03 -6.49 1.13
C GLN A 252 32.13 -5.61 2.39
N GLY A 253 32.77 -6.13 3.43
CA GLY A 253 33.07 -5.42 4.67
C GLY A 253 32.00 -5.60 5.75
N LYS A 254 32.23 -4.93 6.89
CA LYS A 254 31.27 -4.91 8.01
C LYS A 254 30.10 -3.97 7.71
N PRO A 255 28.94 -4.15 8.34
CA PRO A 255 27.84 -3.19 8.22
C PRO A 255 28.30 -1.76 8.48
N LEU A 256 27.83 -0.82 7.66
CA LEU A 256 28.20 0.60 7.76
C LEU A 256 27.76 1.20 9.11
N SER A 257 28.62 2.02 9.71
CA SER A 257 28.24 2.89 10.82
C SER A 257 27.51 4.15 10.33
N PHE A 258 26.91 4.90 11.25
CA PHE A 258 26.31 6.21 10.94
C PHE A 258 27.29 7.13 10.22
N ASN A 259 28.50 7.29 10.77
CA ASN A 259 29.52 8.15 10.17
C ASN A 259 29.97 7.64 8.81
N ASN A 260 30.07 6.32 8.60
CA ASN A 260 30.42 5.81 7.27
C ASN A 260 29.38 6.13 6.22
N VAL A 261 28.09 6.16 6.58
CA VAL A 261 27.03 6.58 5.66
C VAL A 261 27.16 8.06 5.34
N ALA A 262 27.37 8.91 6.36
CA ALA A 262 27.57 10.35 6.16
C ALA A 262 28.82 10.67 5.32
N ASP A 263 29.95 10.02 5.60
CA ASP A 263 31.21 10.20 4.88
C ASP A 263 31.09 9.71 3.43
N ALA A 264 30.41 8.56 3.23
CA ALA A 264 30.18 8.03 1.88
C ALA A 264 29.28 8.94 1.06
N ASP A 265 28.25 9.55 1.68
CA ASP A 265 27.34 10.47 1.01
C ASP A 265 28.07 11.76 0.63
N ALA A 266 28.83 12.34 1.57
CA ALA A 266 29.66 13.51 1.30
C ALA A 266 30.71 13.26 0.21
N ALA A 267 31.38 12.09 0.23
CA ALA A 267 32.36 11.72 -0.79
C ALA A 267 31.70 11.54 -2.16
N LEU A 268 30.53 10.89 -2.22
CA LEU A 268 29.77 10.65 -3.43
C LEU A 268 29.28 11.98 -4.05
N GLU A 269 28.66 12.85 -3.27
CA GLU A 269 28.15 14.12 -3.77
C GLU A 269 29.27 15.08 -4.18
N CYS A 270 30.41 15.04 -3.51
CA CYS A 270 31.58 15.83 -3.88
C CYS A 270 32.23 15.34 -5.18
N VAL A 271 32.43 14.01 -5.36
CA VAL A 271 33.05 13.49 -6.58
C VAL A 271 32.18 13.71 -7.82
N ARG A 272 30.85 13.78 -7.65
CA ARG A 272 29.88 14.07 -8.73
C ARG A 272 29.98 15.48 -9.30
N GLN A 273 30.64 16.42 -8.62
CA GLN A 273 30.82 17.78 -9.13
C GLN A 273 31.87 17.89 -10.25
N PHE A 274 32.64 16.84 -10.51
CA PHE A 274 33.72 16.84 -11.50
C PHE A 274 33.29 16.15 -12.80
N GLU A 275 33.49 16.82 -13.95
CA GLU A 275 33.22 16.24 -15.28
C GLU A 275 34.29 15.22 -15.72
N ARG A 276 35.51 15.33 -15.19
CA ARG A 276 36.63 14.42 -15.47
C ARG A 276 36.76 13.37 -14.37
N PRO A 277 37.37 12.20 -14.63
CA PRO A 277 37.65 11.21 -13.59
C PRO A 277 38.33 11.86 -12.38
N ALA A 278 37.71 11.70 -11.21
CA ALA A 278 38.10 12.35 -9.96
C ALA A 278 38.10 11.35 -8.80
N CYS A 279 38.81 11.69 -7.73
CA CYS A 279 38.86 10.94 -6.49
C CYS A 279 38.71 11.91 -5.32
N VAL A 280 37.80 11.62 -4.40
CA VAL A 280 37.55 12.39 -3.18
C VAL A 280 37.75 11.47 -1.98
N ILE A 281 38.45 11.97 -0.95
CA ILE A 281 38.68 11.27 0.31
C ILE A 281 38.13 12.14 1.43
N VAL A 282 37.15 11.62 2.17
CA VAL A 282 36.49 12.28 3.32
C VAL A 282 36.89 11.56 4.61
N LYS A 283 36.96 12.29 5.72
CA LYS A 283 37.26 11.77 7.06
C LYS A 283 36.60 12.64 8.13
#